data_AF-A0AAW0EY83-F1
#
_entry.id   AF-A0AAW0EY83-F1
#
_cell.length_a   1.000
_cell.length_b   1.000
_cell.length_c   1.000
_cell.angle_alpha   90.00
_cell.angle_beta   90.00
_cell.angle_gamma   90.00
#
_symmetry.space_group_name_H-M   'P 1'
#
loop_
_entity.id
_entity.type
_entity.pdbx_description
1 polymer ?
#
loop_
_entity_poly.entity_id
_entity_poly.type
_entity_poly.pdbx_seq_one_letter_code
_entity_poly.pdbx_strand_id
1 'polypeptide(L)'
;MPAPVPVRGPPFLVDVAANLTDCVFRGADWKGNRLHEDDFDCMLARAEERNVQHIILTGTSLAQSVKAIALCRRYPDRRLLCTVGVHPAHCGEFQRPLDREEVQRVAASDTSVVQAFCEQPTAGAVSAAQEETWARERLEFLVELIERNRDVVVAVGEIGIDYAELSCCPREVQERYFIQQLVAFAPLQLPYLFHSRECGMSFVSRLRETWAGITTPSPTTTTTTTTATPPPPPLLRGVVHSFNGTPEEQEALLSMGLYLSVNGSAFREARLAAQVSTIPLQRLLLETDAPWCDVRPKDYGARFVRTSFRTVKRKKPFEMGACLERRNEPCHLVQVMEEFLGCAKEFSTGPEDPRSAVDEAALTAAVYENCQRLFNL
;
A
#
# COMPACT_ATOMS: atom_id res chain seq x y z
N MET A 1 6.32 -19.16 20.64
CA MET A 1 6.30 -17.69 20.71
C MET A 1 7.73 -17.20 20.87
N PRO A 2 8.26 -16.36 19.95
CA PRO A 2 9.51 -15.66 20.17
C PRO A 2 9.42 -14.77 21.42
N ALA A 3 10.55 -14.50 22.07
CA ALA A 3 10.58 -13.59 23.21
C ALA A 3 10.10 -12.19 22.78
N PRO A 4 9.45 -11.40 23.67
CA PRO A 4 9.10 -10.03 23.36
C PRO A 4 10.37 -9.24 23.02
N VAL A 5 10.44 -8.67 21.82
CA VAL A 5 11.51 -7.75 21.45
C VAL A 5 11.24 -6.43 22.17
N PRO A 6 12.22 -5.83 22.87
CA PRO A 6 12.02 -4.54 23.51
C PRO A 6 11.56 -3.50 22.49
N VAL A 7 10.45 -2.83 22.78
CA VAL A 7 9.94 -1.72 21.96
C VAL A 7 11.03 -0.65 21.86
N ARG A 8 11.44 -0.32 20.63
CA ARG A 8 12.42 0.73 20.39
C ARG A 8 11.73 2.09 20.40
N GLY A 9 12.38 3.08 21.00
CA GLY A 9 11.93 4.48 20.91
C GLY A 9 12.12 5.02 19.48
N PRO A 10 11.33 6.03 19.06
CA PRO A 10 11.51 6.68 17.77
C PRO A 10 12.87 7.41 17.67
N PRO A 11 13.40 7.62 16.45
CA PRO A 11 12.81 7.22 15.17
C PRO A 11 13.01 5.73 14.85
N PHE A 12 11.98 5.11 14.30
CA PHE A 12 12.00 3.72 13.86
C PHE A 12 11.48 3.60 12.43
N LEU A 13 11.70 2.44 11.81
CA LEU A 13 11.21 2.18 10.46
C LEU A 13 9.72 1.85 10.48
N VAL A 14 9.02 2.36 9.48
CA VAL A 14 7.61 2.10 9.20
C VAL A 14 7.54 1.47 7.82
N ASP A 15 7.00 0.27 7.73
CA ASP A 15 6.69 -0.36 6.44
C ASP A 15 5.32 0.14 5.98
N VAL A 16 5.29 1.09 5.02
CA VAL A 16 4.05 1.81 4.67
C VAL A 16 3.10 1.01 3.77
N ALA A 17 3.54 -0.13 3.23
CA ALA A 17 2.71 -1.04 2.45
C ALA A 17 3.25 -2.48 2.52
N ALA A 18 2.52 -3.35 3.22
CA ALA A 18 2.80 -4.78 3.27
C ALA A 18 1.50 -5.60 3.15
N ASN A 19 1.54 -6.66 2.34
CA ASN A 19 0.39 -7.52 2.06
C ASN A 19 0.28 -8.66 3.10
N LEU A 20 0.27 -8.34 4.40
CA LEU A 20 0.31 -9.34 5.47
C LEU A 20 -0.97 -10.19 5.60
N THR A 21 -2.01 -9.86 4.84
CA THR A 21 -3.20 -10.71 4.69
C THR A 21 -2.96 -11.90 3.75
N ASP A 22 -1.82 -11.93 3.04
CA ASP A 22 -1.47 -12.99 2.12
C ASP A 22 -1.22 -14.34 2.81
N CYS A 23 -1.74 -15.39 2.20
CA CYS A 23 -1.67 -16.77 2.68
C CYS A 23 -0.26 -17.31 2.88
N VAL A 24 0.75 -16.78 2.18
CA VAL A 24 2.14 -17.25 2.34
C VAL A 24 2.70 -16.97 3.73
N PHE A 25 2.16 -15.97 4.44
CA PHE A 25 2.53 -15.70 5.84
C PHE A 25 1.81 -16.63 6.84
N ARG A 26 0.79 -17.37 6.39
CA ARG A 26 0.11 -18.44 7.13
C ARG A 26 0.59 -19.84 6.74
N GLY A 27 1.63 -19.91 5.90
CA GLY A 27 2.19 -21.15 5.40
C GLY A 27 1.26 -21.92 4.47
N ALA A 28 0.39 -21.21 3.75
CA ALA A 28 -0.50 -21.77 2.75
C ALA A 28 -0.19 -21.23 1.35
N ASP A 29 -0.65 -21.94 0.31
CA ASP A 29 -0.72 -21.41 -1.06
C ASP A 29 -2.11 -20.85 -1.40
N TRP A 30 -2.24 -20.25 -2.58
CA TRP A 30 -3.49 -19.68 -3.08
C TRP A 30 -4.62 -20.70 -3.27
N LYS A 31 -4.31 -22.01 -3.27
CA LYS A 31 -5.28 -23.11 -3.33
C LYS A 31 -5.69 -23.59 -1.93
N GLY A 32 -5.07 -23.07 -0.87
CA GLY A 32 -5.30 -23.49 0.51
C GLY A 32 -4.50 -24.72 0.93
N ASN A 33 -3.52 -25.17 0.14
CA ASN A 33 -2.66 -26.26 0.56
C ASN A 33 -1.69 -25.76 1.63
N ARG A 34 -1.55 -26.49 2.73
CA ARG A 34 -0.57 -26.20 3.78
C ARG A 34 0.83 -26.58 3.30
N LEU A 35 1.72 -25.60 3.23
CA LEU A 35 3.12 -25.77 2.80
C LEU A 35 4.08 -25.86 3.99
N HIS A 36 3.80 -25.16 5.09
CA HIS A 36 4.58 -25.19 6.33
C HIS A 36 3.75 -24.72 7.53
N GLU A 37 4.29 -24.80 8.74
CA GLU A 37 3.65 -24.26 9.95
C GLU A 37 3.47 -22.73 9.88
N ASP A 38 2.45 -22.19 10.57
CA ASP A 38 2.20 -20.75 10.59
C ASP A 38 3.31 -20.09 11.42
N ASP A 39 4.10 -19.24 10.76
CA ASP A 39 5.25 -18.55 11.35
C ASP A 39 5.03 -17.04 11.47
N PHE A 40 3.79 -16.56 11.38
CA PHE A 40 3.45 -15.15 11.39
C PHE A 40 4.03 -14.39 12.59
N ASP A 41 3.97 -14.98 13.79
CA ASP A 41 4.52 -14.36 15.01
C ASP A 41 6.05 -14.25 14.95
N CYS A 42 6.71 -15.22 14.33
CA CYS A 42 8.16 -15.17 14.10
C CYS A 42 8.51 -14.13 13.04
N MET A 43 7.71 -13.98 11.99
CA MET A 43 7.88 -12.93 10.98
C MET A 43 7.77 -11.54 11.59
N LEU A 44 6.76 -11.28 12.43
CA LEU A 44 6.62 -10.00 13.13
C LEU A 44 7.81 -9.74 14.08
N ALA A 45 8.26 -10.75 14.83
CA ALA A 45 9.42 -10.60 15.72
C ALA A 45 10.70 -10.24 14.94
N ARG A 46 10.94 -10.85 13.77
CA ARG A 46 12.07 -10.49 12.90
C ARG A 46 12.01 -9.03 12.44
N ALA A 47 10.81 -8.51 12.17
CA ALA A 47 10.62 -7.11 11.79
C ALA A 47 10.99 -6.18 12.95
N GLU A 48 10.52 -6.48 14.16
CA GLU A 48 10.82 -5.71 15.37
C GLU A 48 12.31 -5.71 15.72
N GLU A 49 12.97 -6.88 15.60
CA GLU A 49 14.42 -7.02 15.81
C GLU A 49 15.23 -6.10 14.88
N ARG A 50 14.66 -5.76 13.72
CA ARG A 50 15.25 -4.87 12.70
C ARG A 50 14.67 -3.46 12.69
N ASN A 51 14.13 -3.02 13.83
CA ASN A 51 13.63 -1.66 14.03
C ASN A 51 12.43 -1.29 13.14
N VAL A 52 11.72 -2.27 12.57
CA VAL A 52 10.45 -2.06 11.88
C VAL A 52 9.35 -2.17 12.94
N GLN A 53 8.86 -1.02 13.41
CA GLN A 53 7.97 -0.96 14.56
C GLN A 53 6.52 -0.62 14.19
N HIS A 54 6.25 -0.17 12.97
CA HIS A 54 4.89 -0.06 12.43
C HIS A 54 4.86 -0.70 11.05
N ILE A 55 3.74 -1.37 10.77
CA ILE A 55 3.48 -1.97 9.47
C ILE A 55 2.06 -1.60 9.08
N ILE A 56 1.89 -0.97 7.91
CA ILE A 56 0.59 -0.64 7.34
C ILE A 56 0.22 -1.77 6.38
N LEU A 57 -0.81 -2.52 6.76
CA LEU A 57 -1.36 -3.62 5.99
C LEU A 57 -2.23 -3.08 4.84
N THR A 58 -1.90 -3.51 3.64
CA THR A 58 -2.59 -3.07 2.43
C THR A 58 -3.93 -3.81 2.27
N GLY A 59 -5.04 -3.09 2.36
CA GLY A 59 -6.36 -3.58 1.99
C GLY A 59 -6.59 -3.42 0.49
N THR A 60 -6.64 -4.52 -0.27
CA THR A 60 -6.77 -4.48 -1.74
C THR A 60 -8.18 -4.71 -2.25
N SER A 61 -9.07 -5.21 -1.40
CA SER A 61 -10.50 -5.39 -1.72
C SER A 61 -11.33 -5.22 -0.46
N LEU A 62 -12.66 -5.29 -0.58
CA LEU A 62 -13.51 -5.19 0.61
C LEU A 62 -13.21 -6.31 1.62
N ALA A 63 -13.10 -7.56 1.16
CA ALA A 63 -12.80 -8.68 2.03
C ALA A 63 -11.38 -8.62 2.61
N GLN A 64 -10.39 -8.20 1.80
CA GLN A 64 -9.02 -8.02 2.29
C GLN A 64 -8.93 -6.88 3.31
N SER A 65 -9.70 -5.80 3.13
CA SER A 65 -9.79 -4.69 4.09
C SER A 65 -10.37 -5.16 5.43
N VAL A 66 -11.43 -5.98 5.42
CA VAL A 66 -11.99 -6.59 6.66
C VAL A 66 -10.96 -7.50 7.32
N LYS A 67 -10.22 -8.31 6.54
CA LYS A 67 -9.16 -9.18 7.04
C LYS A 67 -8.00 -8.39 7.66
N ALA A 68 -7.57 -7.29 7.03
CA ALA A 68 -6.51 -6.43 7.53
C ALA A 68 -6.89 -5.78 8.88
N ILE A 69 -8.12 -5.27 9.00
CA ILE A 69 -8.65 -4.75 10.26
C ILE A 69 -8.64 -5.84 11.33
N ALA A 70 -9.20 -7.02 11.04
CA ALA A 70 -9.23 -8.13 11.99
C ALA A 70 -7.82 -8.55 12.45
N LEU A 71 -6.85 -8.51 11.53
CA LEU A 71 -5.46 -8.80 11.84
C LEU A 71 -4.84 -7.73 12.75
N CYS A 72 -5.11 -6.44 12.53
CA CYS A 72 -4.70 -5.37 13.44
C CYS A 72 -5.30 -5.55 14.84
N ARG A 73 -6.59 -5.92 14.94
CA ARG A 73 -7.26 -6.21 16.22
C ARG A 73 -6.70 -7.41 16.95
N ARG A 74 -6.23 -8.43 16.21
CA ARG A 74 -5.63 -9.64 16.78
C ARG A 74 -4.26 -9.37 17.41
N TYR A 75 -3.55 -8.33 16.96
CA TYR A 75 -2.20 -8.00 17.39
C TYR A 75 -2.10 -6.55 17.89
N PRO A 76 -2.85 -6.16 18.95
CA PRO A 76 -2.92 -4.77 19.41
C PRO A 76 -1.55 -4.22 19.87
N ASP A 77 -0.68 -5.09 20.38
CA ASP A 77 0.65 -4.69 20.89
C ASP A 77 1.74 -4.64 19.81
N ARG A 78 1.41 -4.97 18.55
CA ARG A 78 2.37 -5.07 17.42
C ARG A 78 2.31 -3.90 16.45
N ARG A 79 1.59 -2.82 16.81
CA ARG A 79 1.53 -1.55 16.04
C ARG A 79 1.19 -1.76 14.56
N LEU A 80 0.31 -2.72 14.30
CA LEU A 80 -0.25 -2.98 12.98
C LEU A 80 -1.36 -1.97 12.71
N LEU A 81 -1.31 -1.37 11.53
CA LEU A 81 -2.29 -0.44 11.01
C LEU A 81 -2.72 -0.94 9.63
N CYS A 82 -3.78 -0.39 9.06
CA CYS A 82 -4.22 -0.84 7.74
C CYS A 82 -4.82 0.26 6.89
N THR A 83 -4.99 -0.07 5.61
CA THR A 83 -5.76 0.72 4.65
C THR A 83 -7.08 0.04 4.32
N VAL A 84 -8.04 0.82 3.83
CA VAL A 84 -9.31 0.30 3.28
C VAL A 84 -9.55 0.89 1.90
N GLY A 85 -9.78 0.01 0.91
CA GLY A 85 -9.97 0.39 -0.48
C GLY A 85 -10.13 -0.82 -1.38
N VAL A 86 -10.37 -0.55 -2.66
CA VAL A 86 -10.44 -1.57 -3.72
C VAL A 86 -9.43 -1.23 -4.80
N HIS A 87 -8.45 -2.12 -4.94
CA HIS A 87 -7.35 -2.08 -5.89
C HIS A 87 -7.89 -2.15 -7.34
N PRO A 88 -7.22 -1.53 -8.33
CA PRO A 88 -7.61 -1.61 -9.74
C PRO A 88 -7.94 -3.02 -10.23
N ALA A 89 -7.14 -4.02 -9.88
CA ALA A 89 -7.37 -5.42 -10.27
C ALA A 89 -8.64 -6.06 -9.65
N HIS A 90 -9.27 -5.42 -8.67
CA HIS A 90 -10.46 -5.90 -7.95
C HIS A 90 -11.69 -5.01 -8.14
N CYS A 91 -11.61 -3.98 -8.99
CA CYS A 91 -12.73 -3.05 -9.25
C CYS A 91 -13.98 -3.73 -9.83
N GLY A 92 -13.86 -4.95 -10.38
CA GLY A 92 -15.02 -5.79 -10.73
C GLY A 92 -15.99 -6.04 -9.57
N GLU A 93 -15.54 -5.91 -8.31
CA GLU A 93 -16.42 -6.05 -7.15
C GLU A 93 -17.55 -5.02 -7.13
N PHE A 94 -17.36 -3.82 -7.70
CA PHE A 94 -18.42 -2.81 -7.76
C PHE A 94 -19.53 -3.16 -8.76
N GLN A 95 -19.27 -4.08 -9.70
CA GLN A 95 -20.22 -4.47 -10.74
C GLN A 95 -21.11 -5.66 -10.36
N ARG A 96 -21.18 -5.99 -9.07
CA ARG A 96 -21.99 -7.08 -8.54
C ARG A 96 -22.65 -6.70 -7.21
N PRO A 97 -23.75 -7.35 -6.80
CA PRO A 97 -24.37 -7.13 -5.50
C PRO A 97 -23.37 -7.28 -4.35
N LEU A 98 -23.54 -6.50 -3.28
CA LEU A 98 -22.76 -6.65 -2.06
C LEU A 98 -23.24 -7.87 -1.27
N ASP A 99 -22.41 -8.91 -1.21
CA ASP A 99 -22.65 -10.08 -0.35
C ASP A 99 -21.80 -9.97 0.92
N ARG A 100 -22.45 -9.60 2.04
CA ARG A 100 -21.77 -9.41 3.33
C ARG A 100 -21.32 -10.73 3.95
N GLU A 101 -22.03 -11.84 3.69
CA GLU A 101 -21.65 -13.16 4.21
C GLU A 101 -20.42 -13.70 3.48
N GLU A 102 -20.36 -13.52 2.16
CA GLU A 102 -19.18 -13.83 1.37
C GLU A 102 -17.97 -13.02 1.84
N VAL A 103 -18.12 -11.71 2.06
CA VAL A 103 -17.04 -10.84 2.57
C VAL A 103 -16.48 -11.37 3.89
N GLN A 104 -17.34 -11.73 4.84
CA GLN A 104 -16.90 -12.27 6.14
C GLN A 104 -16.23 -13.64 5.99
N ARG A 105 -16.79 -14.52 5.15
CA ARG A 105 -16.22 -15.84 4.87
C ARG A 105 -14.82 -15.75 4.25
N VAL A 106 -14.63 -14.86 3.27
CA VAL A 106 -13.32 -14.62 2.64
C VAL A 106 -12.35 -14.00 3.62
N ALA A 107 -12.78 -13.01 4.41
CA ALA A 107 -11.93 -12.37 5.40
C ALA A 107 -11.45 -13.34 6.51
N ALA A 108 -12.26 -14.33 6.86
CA ALA A 108 -11.92 -15.38 7.83
C ALA A 108 -11.03 -16.49 7.24
N SER A 109 -10.82 -16.52 5.92
CA SER A 109 -10.03 -17.57 5.26
C SER A 109 -8.53 -17.31 5.38
N ASP A 110 -7.76 -18.39 5.58
CA ASP A 110 -6.30 -18.36 5.52
C ASP A 110 -5.78 -18.22 4.08
N THR A 111 -6.63 -18.37 3.06
CA THR A 111 -6.25 -18.21 1.65
C THR A 111 -6.30 -16.75 1.18
N SER A 112 -5.39 -16.39 0.27
CA SER A 112 -5.48 -15.16 -0.53
C SER A 112 -6.54 -15.38 -1.61
N VAL A 113 -7.82 -15.24 -1.28
CA VAL A 113 -8.88 -15.31 -2.30
C VAL A 113 -8.81 -14.02 -3.11
N VAL A 114 -8.19 -14.08 -4.28
CA VAL A 114 -8.37 -13.10 -5.34
C VAL A 114 -9.57 -13.56 -6.15
N GLN A 115 -10.69 -12.85 -6.01
CA GLN A 115 -11.81 -13.08 -6.91
C GLN A 115 -11.47 -12.40 -8.24
N ALA A 116 -11.17 -13.21 -9.26
CA ALA A 116 -10.96 -12.71 -10.60
C ALA A 116 -12.22 -11.94 -11.07
N PHE A 117 -12.02 -10.91 -11.88
CA PHE A 117 -13.10 -10.34 -12.67
C PHE A 117 -13.69 -11.43 -13.55
N CYS A 118 -14.87 -11.91 -13.18
CA CYS A 118 -15.69 -12.64 -14.12
C CYS A 118 -16.26 -11.60 -15.08
N GLU A 119 -15.81 -11.61 -16.33
CA GLU A 119 -16.73 -11.31 -17.43
C GLU A 119 -17.93 -12.24 -17.18
N GLN A 120 -19.04 -11.72 -16.65
CA GLN A 120 -20.23 -12.54 -16.52
C GLN A 120 -20.81 -12.67 -17.92
N PRO A 121 -20.94 -13.87 -18.50
CA PRO A 121 -22.08 -14.14 -19.35
C PRO A 121 -23.24 -14.52 -18.43
N THR A 122 -23.80 -13.58 -17.66
CA THR A 122 -25.15 -13.77 -17.14
C THR A 122 -26.13 -13.31 -18.20
N ALA A 123 -26.81 -14.30 -18.78
CA ALA A 123 -28.03 -14.12 -19.54
C ALA A 123 -28.99 -13.19 -18.77
N GLY A 124 -29.13 -11.95 -19.24
CA GLY A 124 -29.92 -10.89 -18.62
C GLY A 124 -29.06 -9.65 -18.44
N ALA A 125 -29.15 -8.70 -19.37
CA ALA A 125 -28.37 -7.47 -19.33
C ALA A 125 -28.61 -6.71 -18.01
N VAL A 126 -27.59 -6.66 -17.14
CA VAL A 126 -27.57 -5.78 -15.98
C VAL A 126 -27.70 -4.35 -16.48
N SER A 127 -28.68 -3.60 -15.97
CA SER A 127 -28.85 -2.19 -16.35
C SER A 127 -27.78 -1.32 -15.68
N ALA A 128 -27.35 -0.25 -16.34
CA ALA A 128 -26.40 0.71 -15.76
C ALA A 128 -26.86 1.28 -14.40
N ALA A 129 -28.18 1.44 -14.20
CA ALA A 129 -28.77 1.90 -12.94
C ALA A 129 -28.61 0.88 -11.80
N GLN A 130 -28.66 -0.42 -12.14
CA GLN A 130 -28.47 -1.49 -11.18
C GLN A 130 -27.00 -1.59 -10.76
N GLU A 131 -26.08 -1.52 -11.72
CA GLU A 131 -24.64 -1.46 -11.45
C GLU A 131 -24.28 -0.26 -10.55
N GLU A 132 -24.83 0.92 -10.84
CA GLU A 132 -24.60 2.13 -10.02
C GLU A 132 -25.15 1.96 -8.59
N THR A 133 -26.27 1.26 -8.42
CA THR A 133 -26.83 0.96 -7.09
C THR A 133 -25.86 0.07 -6.30
N TRP A 134 -25.33 -0.98 -6.91
CA TRP A 134 -24.36 -1.86 -6.26
C TRP A 134 -23.04 -1.15 -5.93
N ALA A 135 -22.56 -0.30 -6.84
CA ALA A 135 -21.37 0.50 -6.60
C ALA A 135 -21.55 1.41 -5.39
N ARG A 136 -22.67 2.14 -5.32
CA ARG A 136 -23.03 3.01 -4.19
C ARG A 136 -23.10 2.25 -2.87
N GLU A 137 -23.83 1.14 -2.81
CA GLU A 137 -23.94 0.30 -1.60
C GLU A 137 -22.55 -0.17 -1.09
N ARG A 138 -21.62 -0.46 -2.01
CA ARG A 138 -20.25 -0.82 -1.65
C ARG A 138 -19.47 0.34 -1.06
N LEU A 139 -19.53 1.49 -1.71
CA LEU A 139 -18.81 2.69 -1.30
C LEU A 139 -19.30 3.12 0.08
N GLU A 140 -20.61 3.09 0.30
CA GLU A 140 -21.21 3.33 1.62
C GLU A 140 -20.70 2.33 2.67
N PHE A 141 -20.60 1.04 2.33
CA PHE A 141 -20.03 0.05 3.24
C PHE A 141 -18.55 0.30 3.54
N LEU A 142 -17.73 0.63 2.53
CA LEU A 142 -16.30 0.92 2.72
C LEU A 142 -16.11 2.16 3.62
N VAL A 143 -16.92 3.20 3.41
CA VAL A 143 -16.96 4.39 4.27
C VAL A 143 -17.34 4.02 5.72
N GLU A 144 -18.41 3.23 5.90
CA GLU A 144 -18.85 2.74 7.21
C GLU A 144 -17.75 1.91 7.91
N LEU A 145 -17.04 1.07 7.15
CA LEU A 145 -15.94 0.25 7.64
C LEU A 145 -14.76 1.11 8.12
N ILE A 146 -14.41 2.15 7.39
CA ILE A 146 -13.37 3.11 7.76
C ILE A 146 -13.75 3.86 9.03
N GLU A 147 -14.93 4.48 9.07
CA GLU A 147 -15.37 5.31 10.20
C GLU A 147 -15.43 4.52 11.51
N ARG A 148 -15.83 3.24 11.46
CA ARG A 148 -15.86 2.36 12.64
C ARG A 148 -14.49 1.92 13.14
N ASN A 149 -13.43 2.09 12.35
CA ASN A 149 -12.11 1.55 12.63
C ASN A 149 -10.99 2.59 12.48
N ARG A 150 -11.31 3.89 12.67
CA ARG A 150 -10.36 5.01 12.54
C ARG A 150 -9.12 4.94 13.44
N ASP A 151 -9.14 4.10 14.46
CA ASP A 151 -8.01 3.86 15.36
C ASP A 151 -6.98 2.87 14.80
N VAL A 152 -7.31 2.09 13.77
CA VAL A 152 -6.38 1.21 13.05
C VAL A 152 -6.32 1.47 11.54
N VAL A 153 -7.36 2.09 10.96
CA VAL A 153 -7.40 2.49 9.55
C VAL A 153 -6.80 3.89 9.40
N VAL A 154 -5.59 3.96 8.83
CA VAL A 154 -4.81 5.20 8.75
C VAL A 154 -4.76 5.82 7.36
N ALA A 155 -5.20 5.10 6.34
CA ALA A 155 -5.29 5.59 4.97
C ALA A 155 -6.44 4.90 4.22
N VAL A 156 -6.91 5.55 3.17
CA VAL A 156 -7.76 4.90 2.16
C VAL A 156 -6.89 4.37 1.04
N GLY A 157 -7.17 3.18 0.57
CA GLY A 157 -6.30 2.47 -0.33
C GLY A 157 -6.27 0.98 -0.02
N GLU A 158 -5.73 0.17 -0.90
CA GLU A 158 -5.05 0.56 -2.13
C GLU A 158 -6.04 0.90 -3.24
N ILE A 159 -5.95 2.09 -3.84
CA ILE A 159 -6.78 2.50 -4.98
C ILE A 159 -5.89 3.09 -6.08
N GLY A 160 -6.28 2.99 -7.34
CA GLY A 160 -5.47 3.55 -8.42
C GLY A 160 -5.72 2.91 -9.77
N ILE A 161 -4.68 2.85 -10.60
CA ILE A 161 -4.74 2.37 -11.98
C ILE A 161 -3.56 1.42 -12.25
N ASP A 162 -3.84 0.26 -12.83
CA ASP A 162 -2.89 -0.79 -13.16
C ASP A 162 -3.15 -1.34 -14.57
N TYR A 163 -2.43 -0.83 -15.57
CA TYR A 163 -2.55 -1.32 -16.95
C TYR A 163 -1.71 -2.57 -17.23
N ALA A 164 -0.95 -3.07 -16.26
CA ALA A 164 -0.30 -4.37 -16.39
C ALA A 164 -1.28 -5.54 -16.16
N GLU A 165 -2.41 -5.31 -15.47
CA GLU A 165 -3.39 -6.35 -15.07
C GLU A 165 -4.75 -6.18 -15.76
N LEU A 166 -4.76 -5.83 -17.04
CA LEU A 166 -6.01 -5.66 -17.78
C LEU A 166 -6.83 -6.96 -17.90
N SER A 167 -6.19 -8.12 -17.75
CA SER A 167 -6.87 -9.42 -17.64
C SER A 167 -7.67 -9.56 -16.34
N CYS A 168 -7.26 -8.86 -15.28
CA CYS A 168 -7.94 -8.86 -14.00
C CYS A 168 -9.03 -7.79 -13.92
N CYS A 169 -8.90 -6.66 -14.62
CA CYS A 169 -9.95 -5.65 -14.67
C CYS A 169 -9.72 -4.70 -15.87
N PRO A 170 -10.72 -4.48 -16.75
CA PRO A 170 -10.56 -3.58 -17.90
C PRO A 170 -10.27 -2.13 -17.49
N ARG A 171 -9.57 -1.38 -18.37
CA ARG A 171 -9.15 0.01 -18.13
C ARG A 171 -10.33 0.89 -17.70
N GLU A 172 -11.45 0.79 -18.39
CA GLU A 172 -12.63 1.64 -18.18
C GLU A 172 -13.22 1.42 -16.79
N VAL A 173 -13.20 0.18 -16.32
CA VAL A 173 -13.68 -0.22 -14.98
C VAL A 173 -12.72 0.29 -13.91
N GLN A 174 -11.40 0.14 -14.13
CA GLN A 174 -10.39 0.68 -13.21
C GLN A 174 -10.53 2.21 -13.06
N GLU A 175 -10.54 2.95 -14.17
CA GLU A 175 -10.65 4.41 -14.16
C GLU A 175 -11.95 4.87 -13.49
N ARG A 176 -13.10 4.27 -13.82
CA ARG A 176 -14.40 4.62 -13.23
C ARG A 176 -14.39 4.48 -11.71
N TYR A 177 -13.95 3.32 -11.21
CA TYR A 177 -14.01 3.04 -9.77
C TYR A 177 -12.85 3.65 -9.00
N PHE A 178 -11.74 4.02 -9.64
CA PHE A 178 -10.76 4.93 -9.04
C PHE A 178 -11.38 6.30 -8.75
N ILE A 179 -12.09 6.89 -9.72
CA ILE A 179 -12.77 8.19 -9.57
C ILE A 179 -13.86 8.12 -8.50
N GLN A 180 -14.73 7.11 -8.54
CA GLN A 180 -15.81 6.98 -7.55
C GLN A 180 -15.27 6.81 -6.12
N GLN A 181 -14.17 6.05 -5.93
CA GLN A 181 -13.51 5.92 -4.63
C GLN A 181 -12.90 7.24 -4.15
N LEU A 182 -12.22 8.00 -5.02
CA LEU A 182 -11.71 9.34 -4.68
C LEU A 182 -12.82 10.27 -4.17
N VAL A 183 -13.96 10.30 -4.87
CA VAL A 183 -15.10 11.13 -4.48
C VAL A 183 -15.71 10.67 -3.15
N ALA A 184 -15.93 9.36 -2.99
CA ALA A 184 -16.54 8.81 -1.79
C ALA A 184 -15.67 8.98 -0.53
N PHE A 185 -14.34 8.89 -0.69
CA PHE A 185 -13.40 8.95 0.44
C PHE A 185 -12.89 10.36 0.76
N ALA A 186 -13.02 11.34 -0.14
CA ALA A 186 -12.56 12.70 0.10
C ALA A 186 -13.11 13.32 1.41
N PRO A 187 -14.40 13.16 1.78
CA PRO A 187 -14.93 13.69 3.04
C PRO A 187 -14.27 13.10 4.29
N LEU A 188 -13.63 11.92 4.18
CA LEU A 188 -13.00 11.24 5.32
C LEU A 188 -11.71 11.92 5.78
N GLN A 189 -11.12 12.79 4.96
CA GLN A 189 -9.85 13.49 5.22
C GLN A 189 -8.67 12.57 5.62
N LEU A 190 -8.72 11.31 5.21
CA LEU A 190 -7.60 10.38 5.36
C LEU A 190 -6.62 10.53 4.19
N PRO A 191 -5.33 10.24 4.40
CA PRO A 191 -4.39 10.12 3.30
C PRO A 191 -4.72 8.92 2.41
N TYR A 192 -4.27 8.96 1.17
CA TYR A 192 -4.44 7.89 0.19
C TYR A 192 -3.16 7.06 0.04
N LEU A 193 -3.31 5.73 -0.08
CA LEU A 193 -2.30 4.81 -0.59
C LEU A 193 -2.66 4.51 -2.05
N PHE A 194 -1.94 5.12 -2.99
CA PHE A 194 -2.23 5.07 -4.42
C PHE A 194 -1.41 4.04 -5.17
N HIS A 195 -2.06 3.26 -6.03
CA HIS A 195 -1.42 2.36 -7.00
C HIS A 195 -1.29 3.03 -8.37
N SER A 196 -0.11 2.94 -8.99
CA SER A 196 0.13 3.40 -10.35
C SER A 196 1.13 2.48 -11.05
N ARG A 197 0.66 1.68 -12.01
CA ARG A 197 1.52 0.75 -12.76
C ARG A 197 1.17 0.73 -14.24
N GLU A 198 2.20 0.94 -15.07
CA GLU A 198 2.14 0.95 -16.54
C GLU A 198 1.05 1.88 -17.13
N CYS A 199 0.54 2.83 -16.35
CA CYS A 199 -0.51 3.77 -16.76
C CYS A 199 0.02 5.14 -17.18
N GLY A 200 1.30 5.41 -16.93
CA GLY A 200 1.95 6.68 -17.23
C GLY A 200 1.19 7.86 -16.64
N MET A 201 1.16 8.96 -17.39
CA MET A 201 0.44 10.17 -17.01
C MET A 201 -1.09 10.02 -16.91
N SER A 202 -1.68 8.87 -17.28
CA SER A 202 -3.13 8.63 -17.11
C SER A 202 -3.55 8.72 -15.64
N PHE A 203 -2.79 8.11 -14.74
CA PHE A 203 -3.05 8.19 -13.29
C PHE A 203 -3.00 9.63 -12.79
N VAL A 204 -1.93 10.35 -13.14
CA VAL A 204 -1.72 11.76 -12.74
C VAL A 204 -2.86 12.64 -13.24
N SER A 205 -3.22 12.53 -14.52
CA SER A 205 -4.30 13.32 -15.13
C SER A 205 -5.64 13.04 -14.46
N ARG A 206 -6.00 11.77 -14.26
CA ARG A 206 -7.26 11.39 -13.61
C ARG A 206 -7.35 11.86 -12.18
N LEU A 207 -6.27 11.71 -11.41
CA LEU A 207 -6.22 12.20 -10.03
C LEU A 207 -6.41 13.73 -9.99
N ARG A 208 -5.67 14.46 -10.84
CA ARG A 208 -5.73 15.93 -10.89
C ARG A 208 -7.10 16.44 -11.31
N GLU A 209 -7.67 15.91 -12.39
CA GLU A 209 -9.00 16.26 -12.90
C GLU A 209 -10.08 16.01 -11.85
N THR A 210 -10.07 14.82 -11.24
CA THR A 210 -11.05 14.43 -10.22
C THR A 210 -10.94 15.32 -8.99
N TRP A 211 -9.73 15.57 -8.49
CA TRP A 211 -9.52 16.38 -7.30
C TRP A 211 -9.88 17.86 -7.50
N ALA A 212 -9.66 18.40 -8.70
CA ALA A 212 -10.15 19.72 -9.07
C ALA A 212 -11.70 19.77 -9.01
N GLY A 213 -12.38 18.72 -9.48
CA GLY A 213 -13.83 18.59 -9.36
C GLY A 213 -14.32 18.52 -7.91
N ILE A 214 -13.64 17.77 -7.05
CA ILE A 214 -13.98 17.63 -5.62
C ILE A 214 -13.87 18.96 -4.86
N THR A 215 -12.86 19.78 -5.20
CA THR A 215 -12.56 21.03 -4.49
C THR A 215 -13.30 22.24 -5.04
N THR A 216 -13.93 22.13 -6.20
CA THR A 216 -14.70 23.22 -6.81
C THR A 216 -16.10 23.34 -6.16
N PRO A 217 -16.48 24.49 -5.58
CA PRO A 217 -17.82 24.67 -4.99
C PRO A 217 -18.91 24.55 -6.06
N SER A 218 -19.91 23.70 -5.84
CA SER A 218 -21.07 23.61 -6.74
C SER A 218 -21.97 24.84 -6.59
N PRO A 219 -22.29 25.58 -7.67
CA PRO A 219 -23.06 26.83 -7.61
C PRO A 219 -24.54 26.65 -7.21
N THR A 220 -25.03 25.42 -7.08
CA THR A 220 -26.47 25.13 -6.93
C THR A 220 -26.95 24.93 -5.49
N THR A 221 -26.08 24.99 -4.48
CA THR A 221 -26.52 24.77 -3.07
C THR A 221 -26.93 26.09 -2.42
N THR A 222 -28.03 26.68 -2.90
CA THR A 222 -28.76 27.71 -2.15
C THR A 222 -29.80 27.00 -1.28
N THR A 223 -29.44 26.57 -0.07
CA THR A 223 -30.44 26.23 0.96
C THR A 223 -29.95 26.68 2.34
N THR A 224 -30.49 27.82 2.76
CA THR A 224 -31.13 28.08 4.07
C THR A 224 -30.50 27.49 5.34
N THR A 225 -29.91 28.40 6.13
CA THR A 225 -29.92 28.44 7.60
C THR A 225 -29.39 27.22 8.35
N THR A 226 -28.09 27.20 8.62
CA THR A 226 -27.56 26.63 9.88
C THR A 226 -26.30 27.39 10.30
N THR A 227 -26.23 27.77 11.57
CA THR A 227 -25.15 28.55 12.23
C THR A 227 -23.84 27.77 12.43
N ALA A 228 -23.64 26.66 11.72
CA ALA A 228 -22.43 25.85 11.81
C ALA A 228 -21.44 26.25 10.72
N THR A 229 -20.19 26.52 11.11
CA THR A 229 -19.07 26.73 10.17
C THR A 229 -18.98 25.52 9.24
N PRO A 230 -18.97 25.69 7.90
CA PRO A 230 -18.84 24.57 6.98
C PRO A 230 -17.52 23.83 7.22
N PRO A 231 -17.48 22.50 7.04
CA PRO A 231 -16.24 21.74 7.18
C PRO A 231 -15.19 22.26 6.19
N PRO A 232 -13.89 22.22 6.55
CA PRO A 232 -12.83 22.62 5.63
C PRO A 232 -12.84 21.74 4.37
N PRO A 233 -12.45 22.28 3.21
CA PRO A 233 -12.38 21.50 1.98
C PRO A 233 -11.40 20.33 2.15
N PRO A 234 -11.68 19.17 1.54
CA PRO A 234 -10.80 18.02 1.64
C PRO A 234 -9.43 18.35 1.03
N LEU A 235 -8.37 17.91 1.70
CA LEU A 235 -6.98 18.11 1.27
C LEU A 235 -6.43 16.82 0.66
N LEU A 236 -5.84 16.92 -0.54
CA LEU A 236 -5.17 15.77 -1.16
C LEU A 236 -3.89 15.49 -0.39
N ARG A 237 -3.86 14.34 0.29
CA ARG A 237 -2.68 13.81 0.97
C ARG A 237 -2.57 12.35 0.61
N GLY A 238 -1.38 11.88 0.28
CA GLY A 238 -1.21 10.47 -0.02
C GLY A 238 0.21 10.15 -0.46
N VAL A 239 0.42 8.87 -0.65
CA VAL A 239 1.65 8.29 -1.18
C VAL A 239 1.30 7.49 -2.43
N VAL A 240 2.08 7.66 -3.51
CA VAL A 240 2.07 6.68 -4.61
C VAL A 240 3.05 5.59 -4.24
N HIS A 241 2.50 4.40 -3.99
CA HIS A 241 3.26 3.28 -3.49
C HIS A 241 3.98 2.52 -4.60
N SER A 242 5.01 1.78 -4.22
CA SER A 242 5.85 0.96 -5.07
C SER A 242 6.33 1.71 -6.32
N PHE A 243 6.76 2.96 -6.13
CA PHE A 243 6.98 3.88 -7.24
C PHE A 243 8.12 3.42 -8.16
N ASN A 244 7.78 3.23 -9.44
CA ASN A 244 8.70 2.91 -10.54
C ASN A 244 8.37 3.66 -11.84
N GLY A 245 7.59 4.74 -11.73
CA GLY A 245 7.15 5.56 -12.85
C GLY A 245 8.29 6.35 -13.51
N THR A 246 7.98 7.08 -14.56
CA THR A 246 8.94 7.93 -15.29
C THR A 246 9.35 9.19 -14.50
N PRO A 247 10.45 9.89 -14.87
CA PRO A 247 10.81 11.16 -14.25
C PRO A 247 9.72 12.23 -14.38
N GLU A 248 8.94 12.21 -15.47
CA GLU A 248 7.81 13.12 -15.68
C GLU A 248 6.70 12.84 -14.66
N GLU A 249 6.35 11.57 -14.43
CA GLU A 249 5.39 11.18 -13.41
C GLU A 249 5.88 11.58 -12.01
N GLN A 250 7.17 11.35 -11.70
CA GLN A 250 7.76 11.72 -10.42
C GLN A 250 7.59 13.21 -10.14
N GLU A 251 7.97 14.08 -11.08
CA GLU A 251 7.83 15.52 -10.94
C GLU A 251 6.36 15.95 -10.80
N ALA A 252 5.47 15.36 -11.60
CA ALA A 252 4.06 15.68 -11.57
C ALA A 252 3.38 15.27 -10.25
N LEU A 253 3.79 14.15 -9.64
CA LEU A 253 3.27 13.68 -8.36
C LEU A 253 3.83 14.51 -7.18
N LEU A 254 5.12 14.83 -7.21
CA LEU A 254 5.76 15.66 -6.18
C LEU A 254 5.21 17.10 -6.19
N SER A 255 4.95 17.67 -7.37
CA SER A 255 4.32 19.00 -7.49
C SER A 255 2.88 19.05 -7.00
N MET A 256 2.18 17.90 -6.97
CA MET A 256 0.88 17.74 -6.33
C MET A 256 0.98 17.59 -4.79
N GLY A 257 2.20 17.57 -4.23
CA GLY A 257 2.44 17.45 -2.80
C GLY A 257 2.37 16.02 -2.26
N LEU A 258 2.31 15.02 -3.14
CA LEU A 258 2.26 13.61 -2.78
C LEU A 258 3.64 13.09 -2.34
N TYR A 259 3.61 12.02 -1.56
CA TYR A 259 4.78 11.23 -1.19
C TYR A 259 4.99 10.11 -2.21
N LEU A 260 6.20 9.56 -2.26
CA LEU A 260 6.54 8.38 -3.05
C LEU A 260 7.20 7.37 -2.11
N SER A 261 6.70 6.13 -2.06
CA SER A 261 7.41 5.03 -1.41
C SER A 261 8.19 4.19 -2.42
N VAL A 262 9.32 3.66 -1.95
CA VAL A 262 10.19 2.77 -2.71
C VAL A 262 10.37 1.45 -1.96
N ASN A 263 10.44 0.37 -2.72
CA ASN A 263 10.79 -0.98 -2.27
C ASN A 263 11.93 -1.54 -3.14
N GLY A 264 12.31 -2.80 -2.93
CA GLY A 264 13.40 -3.44 -3.68
C GLY A 264 13.22 -3.45 -5.20
N SER A 265 11.98 -3.31 -5.71
CA SER A 265 11.74 -3.22 -7.16
C SER A 265 12.32 -1.95 -7.79
N ALA A 266 12.40 -0.85 -7.04
CA ALA A 266 12.92 0.43 -7.50
C ALA A 266 14.44 0.40 -7.79
N PHE A 267 15.15 -0.61 -7.26
CA PHE A 267 16.60 -0.75 -7.38
C PHE A 267 17.04 -1.90 -8.29
N ARG A 268 16.13 -2.46 -9.09
CA ARG A 268 16.43 -3.56 -10.04
C ARG A 268 17.44 -3.16 -11.10
N GLU A 269 17.36 -1.92 -11.59
CA GLU A 269 18.18 -1.40 -12.68
C GLU A 269 18.85 -0.08 -12.27
N ALA A 270 20.07 0.16 -12.75
CA ALA A 270 20.82 1.38 -12.44
C ALA A 270 20.04 2.66 -12.80
N ARG A 271 19.31 2.65 -13.92
CA ARG A 271 18.50 3.78 -14.38
C ARG A 271 17.36 4.09 -13.41
N LEU A 272 16.66 3.07 -12.93
CA LEU A 272 15.58 3.22 -11.96
C LEU A 272 16.13 3.71 -10.62
N ALA A 273 17.19 3.07 -10.13
CA ALA A 273 17.88 3.44 -8.90
C ALA A 273 18.36 4.90 -8.93
N ALA A 274 18.94 5.36 -10.04
CA ALA A 274 19.38 6.74 -10.23
C ALA A 274 18.21 7.72 -10.15
N GLN A 275 17.08 7.40 -10.78
CA GLN A 275 15.89 8.23 -10.75
C GLN A 275 15.30 8.31 -9.34
N VAL A 276 14.99 7.19 -8.69
CA VAL A 276 14.35 7.22 -7.36
C VAL A 276 15.25 7.82 -6.29
N SER A 277 16.58 7.80 -6.49
CA SER A 277 17.54 8.51 -5.62
C SER A 277 17.42 10.04 -5.70
N THR A 278 16.68 10.59 -6.66
CA THR A 278 16.40 12.05 -6.75
C THR A 278 15.15 12.47 -5.98
N ILE A 279 14.37 11.53 -5.44
CA ILE A 279 13.19 11.85 -4.63
C ILE A 279 13.63 12.65 -3.40
N PRO A 280 13.05 13.84 -3.14
CA PRO A 280 13.40 14.63 -1.97
C PRO A 280 13.11 13.86 -0.68
N LEU A 281 14.05 13.90 0.27
CA LEU A 281 13.97 13.17 1.54
C LEU A 281 12.67 13.45 2.32
N GLN A 282 12.15 14.67 2.26
CA GLN A 282 10.90 15.09 2.89
C GLN A 282 9.62 14.60 2.20
N ARG A 283 9.74 13.85 1.09
CA ARG A 283 8.67 13.21 0.33
C ARG A 283 8.88 11.71 0.12
N LEU A 284 9.97 11.15 0.65
CA LEU A 284 10.32 9.74 0.53
C LEU A 284 9.70 8.92 1.66
N LEU A 285 9.15 7.76 1.32
CA LEU A 285 8.77 6.71 2.25
C LEU A 285 9.44 5.39 1.83
N LEU A 286 9.52 4.42 2.74
CA LEU A 286 10.07 3.10 2.46
C LEU A 286 9.01 2.03 2.71
N GLU A 287 9.01 0.99 1.91
CA GLU A 287 8.15 -0.18 2.11
C GLU A 287 8.82 -1.45 1.61
N THR A 288 8.24 -2.60 1.96
CA THR A 288 8.68 -3.89 1.42
C THR A 288 7.80 -4.40 0.29
N ASP A 289 6.52 -4.05 0.30
CA ASP A 289 5.48 -4.71 -0.51
C ASP A 289 5.48 -6.24 -0.30
N ALA A 290 5.89 -6.69 0.89
CA ALA A 290 6.00 -8.10 1.22
C ALA A 290 4.66 -8.82 1.01
N PRO A 291 4.62 -10.03 0.43
CA PRO A 291 5.75 -10.95 0.23
C PRO A 291 6.54 -10.73 -1.08
N TRP A 292 6.22 -9.68 -1.84
CA TRP A 292 6.81 -9.38 -3.14
C TRP A 292 8.10 -8.55 -3.00
N CYS A 293 8.68 -8.18 -4.14
CA CYS A 293 9.73 -7.17 -4.22
C CYS A 293 11.00 -7.47 -3.39
N ASP A 294 11.32 -8.76 -3.19
CA ASP A 294 12.56 -9.18 -2.54
C ASP A 294 13.81 -8.68 -3.31
N VAL A 295 14.85 -8.28 -2.55
CA VAL A 295 16.14 -7.88 -3.12
C VAL A 295 16.90 -9.11 -3.60
N ARG A 296 17.29 -9.14 -4.88
CA ARG A 296 17.95 -10.31 -5.48
C ARG A 296 19.39 -10.01 -5.83
N PRO A 297 20.30 -11.01 -5.80
CA PRO A 297 21.70 -10.80 -6.15
C PRO A 297 21.98 -10.19 -7.53
N LYS A 298 21.03 -10.31 -8.47
CA LYS A 298 21.14 -9.74 -9.83
C LYS A 298 20.66 -8.30 -9.94
N ASP A 299 19.93 -7.80 -8.95
CA ASP A 299 19.38 -6.46 -8.96
C ASP A 299 20.51 -5.45 -8.70
N TYR A 300 20.43 -4.24 -9.27
CA TYR A 300 21.51 -3.26 -9.20
C TYR A 300 21.84 -2.86 -7.76
N GLY A 301 20.80 -2.58 -6.96
CA GLY A 301 20.92 -2.12 -5.56
C GLY A 301 21.53 -3.15 -4.62
N ALA A 302 21.42 -4.45 -4.92
CA ALA A 302 21.89 -5.53 -4.05
C ALA A 302 23.39 -5.45 -3.69
N ARG A 303 24.20 -4.74 -4.49
CA ARG A 303 25.63 -4.48 -4.20
C ARG A 303 25.86 -3.62 -2.94
N PHE A 304 24.85 -2.87 -2.51
CA PHE A 304 24.92 -1.98 -1.36
C PHE A 304 24.36 -2.62 -0.08
N VAL A 305 23.62 -3.72 -0.22
CA VAL A 305 23.03 -4.47 0.90
C VAL A 305 24.13 -5.14 1.72
N ARG A 306 24.04 -4.96 3.03
CA ARG A 306 24.99 -5.50 4.03
C ARG A 306 24.28 -6.46 4.98
N THR A 307 23.00 -6.21 5.24
CA THR A 307 22.20 -7.02 6.15
C THR A 307 21.76 -8.31 5.48
N SER A 308 21.97 -9.44 6.16
CA SER A 308 21.52 -10.76 5.73
C SER A 308 20.69 -11.43 6.82
N PHE A 309 19.80 -12.31 6.38
CA PHE A 309 18.91 -13.08 7.23
C PHE A 309 19.19 -14.57 7.05
N ARG A 310 18.94 -15.34 8.10
CA ARG A 310 18.91 -16.79 7.98
C ARG A 310 17.72 -17.18 7.12
N THR A 311 17.97 -17.69 5.93
CA THR A 311 16.93 -17.98 4.94
C THR A 311 16.94 -19.43 4.50
N VAL A 312 15.80 -20.11 4.62
CA VAL A 312 15.58 -21.46 4.10
C VAL A 312 15.36 -21.39 2.59
N LYS A 313 16.21 -22.10 1.85
CA LYS A 313 16.10 -22.20 0.38
C LYS A 313 14.90 -23.04 -0.04
N ARG A 314 14.37 -22.77 -1.24
CA ARG A 314 13.31 -23.57 -1.85
C ARG A 314 13.68 -25.06 -1.83
N LYS A 315 12.67 -25.91 -1.60
CA LYS A 315 12.79 -27.38 -1.52
C LYS A 315 13.60 -27.88 -0.32
N LYS A 316 14.09 -27.02 0.59
CA LYS A 316 14.61 -27.45 1.89
C LYS A 316 13.46 -27.53 2.90
N PRO A 317 13.57 -28.38 3.94
CA PRO A 317 12.58 -28.44 5.00
C PRO A 317 12.39 -27.07 5.65
N PHE A 318 11.13 -26.73 5.93
CA PHE A 318 10.80 -25.52 6.67
C PHE A 318 11.50 -25.50 8.03
N GLU A 319 11.92 -24.32 8.46
CA GLU A 319 12.50 -24.12 9.78
C GLU A 319 11.87 -22.91 10.45
N MET A 320 11.21 -23.15 11.59
CA MET A 320 10.58 -22.10 12.38
C MET A 320 11.59 -21.05 12.81
N GLY A 321 11.26 -19.78 12.62
CA GLY A 321 12.12 -18.64 12.96
C GLY A 321 13.06 -18.17 11.86
N ALA A 322 13.28 -18.95 10.79
CA ALA A 322 14.05 -18.49 9.62
C ALA A 322 13.15 -17.82 8.56
N CYS A 323 13.73 -16.94 7.74
CA CYS A 323 13.06 -16.41 6.55
C CYS A 323 12.94 -17.49 5.46
N LEU A 324 12.07 -17.29 4.47
CA LEU A 324 11.92 -18.20 3.33
C LEU A 324 12.39 -17.55 2.02
N GLU A 325 13.13 -18.30 1.20
CA GLU A 325 13.57 -17.81 -0.11
C GLU A 325 12.37 -17.45 -0.98
N ARG A 326 12.38 -16.25 -1.56
CA ARG A 326 11.30 -15.66 -2.38
C ARG A 326 10.04 -15.24 -1.62
N ARG A 327 10.03 -15.30 -0.28
CA ARG A 327 8.99 -14.65 0.54
C ARG A 327 9.63 -13.44 1.21
N ASN A 328 9.43 -12.26 0.63
CA ASN A 328 9.87 -11.03 1.27
C ASN A 328 9.10 -10.84 2.58
N GLU A 329 9.66 -10.06 3.50
CA GLU A 329 9.11 -9.86 4.85
C GLU A 329 9.42 -8.43 5.30
N PRO A 330 8.61 -7.83 6.19
CA PRO A 330 8.85 -6.47 6.69
C PRO A 330 10.26 -6.26 7.26
N CYS A 331 10.89 -7.29 7.83
CA CYS A 331 12.27 -7.18 8.33
C CYS A 331 13.29 -6.82 7.24
N HIS A 332 13.00 -7.11 5.97
CA HIS A 332 13.85 -6.76 4.83
C HIS A 332 13.76 -5.29 4.43
N LEU A 333 12.91 -4.47 5.07
CA LEU A 333 12.89 -3.01 4.87
C LEU A 333 14.26 -2.37 5.10
N VAL A 334 15.05 -2.93 6.02
CA VAL A 334 16.45 -2.53 6.24
C VAL A 334 17.32 -2.68 4.98
N GLN A 335 17.04 -3.67 4.12
CA GLN A 335 17.77 -3.85 2.86
C GLN A 335 17.38 -2.78 1.85
N VAL A 336 16.09 -2.41 1.77
CA VAL A 336 15.63 -1.30 0.91
C VAL A 336 16.28 0.03 1.34
N MET A 337 16.41 0.26 2.64
CA MET A 337 17.14 1.40 3.19
C MET A 337 18.63 1.39 2.77
N GLU A 338 19.29 0.24 2.85
CA GLU A 338 20.68 0.07 2.39
C GLU A 338 20.85 0.31 0.88
N GLU A 339 19.91 -0.20 0.07
CA GLU A 339 19.88 0.06 -1.38
C GLU A 339 19.74 1.55 -1.68
N PHE A 340 18.80 2.24 -1.03
CA PHE A 340 18.61 3.67 -1.22
C PHE A 340 19.86 4.47 -0.84
N LEU A 341 20.43 4.22 0.35
CA LEU A 341 21.63 4.93 0.82
C LEU A 341 22.83 4.73 -0.09
N GLY A 342 23.03 3.50 -0.57
CA GLY A 342 24.09 3.18 -1.52
C GLY A 342 23.90 3.88 -2.86
N CYS A 343 22.69 3.82 -3.42
CA CYS A 343 22.38 4.47 -4.69
C CYS A 343 22.43 6.00 -4.61
N ALA A 344 21.92 6.60 -3.52
CA ALA A 344 21.98 8.04 -3.30
C ALA A 344 23.42 8.57 -3.33
N LYS A 345 24.36 7.85 -2.71
CA LYS A 345 25.78 8.19 -2.71
C LYS A 345 26.43 7.96 -4.07
N GLU A 346 26.18 6.81 -4.68
CA GLU A 346 26.71 6.44 -6.00
C GLU A 346 26.33 7.46 -7.08
N PHE A 347 25.10 7.97 -7.05
CA PHE A 347 24.58 8.92 -8.04
C PHE A 347 24.68 10.38 -7.64
N SER A 348 25.37 10.69 -6.53
CA SER A 348 25.61 12.07 -6.10
C SER A 348 26.58 12.78 -7.06
N THR A 349 26.37 14.07 -7.31
CA THR A 349 27.21 14.86 -8.23
C THR A 349 28.43 15.51 -7.56
N GLY A 350 28.71 15.16 -6.30
CA GLY A 350 29.80 15.70 -5.50
C GLY A 350 29.41 15.98 -4.04
N PRO A 351 30.31 16.53 -3.23
CA PRO A 351 30.10 16.75 -1.79
C PRO A 351 28.96 17.74 -1.45
N GLU A 352 28.63 18.65 -2.36
CA GLU A 352 27.54 19.63 -2.19
C GLU A 352 26.16 19.05 -2.49
N ASP A 353 26.10 17.87 -3.11
CA ASP A 353 24.84 17.19 -3.37
C ASP A 353 24.29 16.63 -2.04
N PRO A 354 23.06 17.00 -1.63
CA PRO A 354 22.47 16.53 -0.38
C PRO A 354 22.48 15.00 -0.24
N ARG A 355 22.42 14.28 -1.36
CA ARG A 355 22.43 12.81 -1.41
C ARG A 355 23.75 12.20 -0.94
N SER A 356 24.86 12.93 -1.08
CA SER A 356 26.19 12.48 -0.66
C SER A 356 26.33 12.36 0.87
N ALA A 357 25.57 13.18 1.61
CA ALA A 357 25.65 13.28 3.06
C ALA A 357 24.59 12.45 3.80
N VAL A 358 23.62 11.84 3.09
CA VAL A 358 22.57 11.04 3.74
C VAL A 358 23.16 9.79 4.37
N ASP A 359 22.93 9.63 5.67
CA ASP A 359 23.25 8.42 6.42
C ASP A 359 21.99 7.73 6.94
N GLU A 360 22.18 6.58 7.59
CA GLU A 360 21.09 5.76 8.12
C GLU A 360 20.23 6.50 9.15
N ALA A 361 20.85 7.30 10.01
CA ALA A 361 20.14 8.04 11.05
C ALA A 361 19.28 9.15 10.44
N ALA A 362 19.83 9.93 9.50
CA ALA A 362 19.12 10.99 8.81
C ALA A 362 17.95 10.44 7.97
N LEU A 363 18.18 9.34 7.23
CA LEU A 363 17.12 8.70 6.44
C LEU A 363 16.02 8.13 7.31
N THR A 364 16.37 7.41 8.38
CA THR A 364 15.38 6.85 9.32
C THR A 364 14.55 7.94 9.97
N ALA A 365 15.19 9.03 10.43
CA ALA A 365 14.49 10.16 11.05
C ALA A 365 13.51 10.83 10.06
N ALA A 366 13.96 11.12 8.84
CA ALA A 366 13.13 11.78 7.83
C ALA A 366 11.96 10.91 7.36
N VAL A 367 12.19 9.62 7.08
CA VAL A 367 11.10 8.69 6.69
C VAL A 367 10.11 8.53 7.83
N TYR A 368 10.57 8.43 9.07
CA TYR A 368 9.70 8.38 10.24
C TYR A 368 8.86 9.66 10.36
N GLU A 369 9.47 10.84 10.29
CA GLU A 369 8.75 12.13 10.33
C GLU A 369 7.74 12.24 9.18
N ASN A 370 8.09 11.77 7.98
CA ASN A 370 7.16 11.72 6.85
C ASN A 370 5.95 10.82 7.14
N CYS A 371 6.17 9.65 7.74
CA CYS A 371 5.09 8.76 8.16
C CYS A 371 4.19 9.40 9.21
N GLN A 372 4.77 10.07 10.22
CA GLN A 372 3.98 10.81 11.22
C GLN A 372 3.15 11.91 10.56
N ARG A 373 3.76 12.70 9.68
CA ARG A 373 3.07 13.78 8.97
C ARG A 373 1.98 13.28 8.02
N LEU A 374 2.13 12.11 7.42
CA LEU A 374 1.17 11.56 6.46
C LEU A 374 0.05 10.76 7.14
N PHE A 375 0.41 9.80 7.99
CA PHE A 375 -0.52 8.84 8.58
C PHE A 375 -0.93 9.15 10.03
N ASN A 376 -0.40 10.24 10.62
CA ASN A 376 -0.67 10.63 12.00
C ASN A 376 -0.28 9.55 13.02
N LEU A 377 0.93 9.00 12.86
CA LEU A 377 1.51 7.94 13.70
C LEU A 377 2.12 8.44 15.02
#